data_AF-A0A1X7SUN0-F1
#
_entry.id   AF-A0A1X7SUN0-F1
#
_cell.length_a   1.000
_cell.length_b   1.000
_cell.length_c   1.000
_cell.angle_alpha   90.00
_cell.angle_beta   90.00
_cell.angle_gamma   90.00
#
_symmetry.space_group_name_H-M   'P 1'
#
loop_
_entity.id
_entity.type
_entity.pdbx_description
1 polymer ?
#
loop_
_entity_poly.entity_id
_entity_poly.type
_entity_poly.pdbx_seq_one_letter_code
_entity_poly.pdbx_strand_id
1 'polypeptide(L)'
;MAMSLVVTAAILLSVSEVISQCPPSSGIYLRHNGNCYTNGSYFWDNSIRSNSLECVLPGATLDGGQWIGPNGEVPCDGGNNQNVQCTTGSGASLSVHIIDTNNDYILLPPGDGWYKCCLPTACSTPGTNIIFANIFRYAQIESFTAYLPSDMTVYPQEYKLNCTKIGHWLYGISISIGSTALANYTGCYDQNSNCSGTVLVSSTNT
;
A
#
# COMPACT_ATOMS: atom_id res chain seq x y z
N MET A 1 -14.44 47.36 -2.77
CA MET A 1 -14.90 46.23 -1.94
C MET A 1 -14.29 44.98 -2.55
N ALA A 2 -13.22 44.49 -1.94
CA ALA A 2 -12.58 43.25 -2.34
C ALA A 2 -13.36 42.09 -1.71
N MET A 3 -13.79 41.12 -2.51
CA MET A 3 -14.30 39.86 -2.00
C MET A 3 -13.68 38.74 -2.82
N SER A 4 -12.68 38.15 -2.17
CA SER A 4 -12.04 36.88 -2.50
C SER A 4 -13.08 35.76 -2.58
N LEU A 5 -12.93 34.82 -3.52
CA LEU A 5 -13.01 33.40 -3.18
C LEU A 5 -12.30 32.57 -4.26
N VAL A 6 -11.12 32.10 -3.88
CA VAL A 6 -10.35 31.06 -4.56
C VAL A 6 -11.24 29.82 -4.63
N VAL A 7 -11.59 29.37 -5.84
CA VAL A 7 -12.24 28.08 -6.04
C VAL A 7 -11.21 27.00 -5.69
N THR A 8 -11.44 26.38 -4.55
CA THR A 8 -10.73 25.21 -4.01
C THR A 8 -10.65 24.10 -5.05
N ALA A 9 -9.43 23.83 -5.52
CA ALA A 9 -9.09 22.54 -6.10
C ALA A 9 -9.11 21.50 -4.98
N ALA A 10 -10.23 20.79 -4.83
CA ALA A 10 -10.29 19.56 -4.05
C ALA A 10 -9.63 18.45 -4.88
N ILE A 11 -8.29 18.41 -4.83
CA ILE A 11 -7.56 17.22 -5.22
C ILE A 11 -7.83 16.20 -4.10
N LEU A 12 -8.62 15.18 -4.41
CA LEU A 12 -8.72 13.97 -3.61
C LEU A 12 -7.35 13.27 -3.64
N LEU A 13 -6.43 13.74 -2.78
CA LEU A 13 -5.38 12.87 -2.28
C LEU A 13 -6.10 11.93 -1.33
N SER A 14 -6.37 10.70 -1.77
CA SER A 14 -6.73 9.62 -0.85
C SER A 14 -5.51 9.32 0.01
N VAL A 15 -5.28 10.18 1.00
CA VAL A 15 -4.31 9.94 2.06
C VAL A 15 -4.87 8.76 2.85
N SER A 16 -4.11 7.67 2.95
CA SER A 16 -4.41 6.64 3.94
C SER A 16 -4.38 7.31 5.31
N GLU A 17 -5.54 7.56 5.92
CA GLU A 17 -5.61 8.20 7.22
C GLU A 17 -5.11 7.22 8.28
N VAL A 18 -3.91 7.50 8.81
CA VAL A 18 -3.38 6.77 9.97
C VAL A 18 -3.99 7.40 11.22
N ILE A 19 -4.85 6.66 11.91
CA ILE A 19 -5.44 7.09 13.18
C ILE A 19 -4.79 6.30 14.32
N SER A 20 -4.31 7.01 15.35
CA SER A 20 -3.68 6.41 16.53
C SER A 20 -4.65 5.68 17.47
N GLN A 21 -5.97 5.79 17.22
CA GLN A 21 -7.04 5.09 17.94
C GLN A 21 -8.06 4.59 16.92
N CYS A 22 -8.23 3.27 16.81
CA CYS A 22 -9.19 2.70 15.87
C CYS A 22 -10.60 3.13 16.24
N PRO A 23 -11.40 3.65 15.29
CA PRO A 23 -12.78 4.01 15.55
C PRO A 23 -13.52 2.80 16.14
N PRO A 24 -14.23 2.97 17.26
CA PRO A 24 -14.88 1.85 17.94
C PRO A 24 -16.04 1.24 17.13
N SER A 25 -16.51 1.84 16.04
CA SER A 25 -17.84 1.50 15.51
C SER A 25 -18.12 1.66 14.01
N SER A 26 -17.15 1.85 13.11
CA SER A 26 -17.51 1.89 11.68
C SER A 26 -16.47 1.35 10.72
N GLY A 27 -16.86 0.32 9.98
CA GLY A 27 -16.16 -0.20 8.82
C GLY A 27 -15.12 -1.27 9.12
N ILE A 28 -14.85 -2.09 8.10
CA ILE A 28 -13.67 -2.95 8.05
C ILE A 28 -12.42 -2.06 7.95
N TYR A 29 -11.38 -2.37 8.70
CA TYR A 29 -10.11 -1.66 8.62
C TYR A 29 -8.93 -2.62 8.78
N LEU A 30 -7.75 -2.12 8.44
CA LEU A 30 -6.49 -2.81 8.68
C LEU A 30 -5.84 -2.23 9.93
N ARG A 31 -5.29 -3.08 10.81
CA ARG A 31 -4.56 -2.68 12.00
C ARG A 31 -3.14 -3.22 11.94
N HIS A 32 -2.19 -2.33 12.20
CA HIS A 32 -0.78 -2.67 12.24
C HIS A 32 -0.08 -1.77 13.27
N ASN A 33 0.67 -2.36 14.19
CA ASN A 33 1.36 -1.65 15.29
C ASN A 33 0.47 -0.69 16.10
N GLY A 34 -0.79 -1.07 16.33
CA GLY A 34 -1.75 -0.24 17.06
C GLY A 34 -2.37 0.91 16.25
N ASN A 35 -1.88 1.16 15.03
CA ASN A 35 -2.46 2.12 14.09
C ASN A 35 -3.48 1.45 13.17
N CYS A 36 -4.40 2.25 12.64
CA CYS A 36 -5.51 1.78 11.84
C CYS A 36 -5.44 2.43 10.46
N TYR A 37 -5.72 1.63 9.44
CA TYR A 37 -5.47 1.94 8.04
C TYR A 37 -6.72 1.64 7.22
N THR A 38 -7.00 2.54 6.28
CA THR A 38 -8.18 2.47 5.41
C THR A 38 -7.91 1.60 4.19
N ASN A 39 -8.93 1.48 3.32
CA ASN A 39 -8.80 0.76 2.07
C ASN A 39 -7.73 1.36 1.16
N GLY A 40 -6.96 0.49 0.48
CA GLY A 40 -5.90 0.90 -0.44
C GLY A 40 -4.55 1.22 0.21
N SER A 41 -4.40 0.98 1.51
CA SER A 41 -3.12 1.14 2.20
C SER A 41 -2.07 0.15 1.70
N TYR A 42 -0.81 0.44 1.99
CA TYR A 42 0.31 -0.40 1.61
C TYR A 42 1.24 -0.64 2.79
N PHE A 43 1.98 -1.76 2.72
CA PHE A 43 2.91 -2.20 3.74
C PHE A 43 4.16 -2.78 3.10
N TRP A 44 5.32 -2.50 3.69
CA TRP A 44 6.56 -3.17 3.31
C TRP A 44 6.66 -4.54 4.01
N ASP A 45 7.11 -5.58 3.31
CA ASP A 45 7.14 -6.94 3.86
C ASP A 45 7.84 -7.07 5.22
N ASN A 46 8.88 -6.26 5.45
CA ASN A 46 9.65 -6.28 6.69
C ASN A 46 8.85 -5.76 7.88
N SER A 47 7.92 -4.83 7.67
CA SER A 47 7.02 -4.37 8.73
C SER A 47 6.06 -5.51 9.09
N ILE A 48 5.53 -6.23 8.10
CA ILE A 48 4.62 -7.36 8.29
C ILE A 48 5.30 -8.58 8.94
N ARG A 49 6.56 -8.83 8.61
CA ARG A 49 7.38 -9.85 9.29
C ARG A 49 7.55 -9.54 10.78
N SER A 50 7.74 -8.26 11.11
CA SER A 50 7.95 -7.83 12.50
C SER A 50 6.65 -7.86 13.30
N ASN A 51 5.55 -7.46 12.69
CA ASN A 51 4.22 -7.43 13.30
C ASN A 51 3.16 -7.75 12.25
N SER A 52 2.19 -8.59 12.59
CA SER A 52 1.17 -8.98 11.64
C SER A 52 0.33 -7.80 11.14
N LEU A 53 -0.26 -7.97 9.95
CA LEU A 53 -1.29 -7.08 9.45
C LEU A 53 -2.65 -7.68 9.81
N GLU A 54 -3.40 -7.02 10.67
CA GLU A 54 -4.72 -7.50 11.08
C GLU A 54 -5.80 -6.85 10.23
N CYS A 55 -6.73 -7.63 9.73
CA CYS A 55 -7.97 -7.15 9.17
C CYS A 55 -9.06 -7.32 10.21
N VAL A 56 -9.75 -6.23 10.56
CA VAL A 56 -10.65 -6.19 11.71
C VAL A 56 -12.01 -5.63 11.30
N LEU A 57 -13.07 -6.25 11.81
CA LEU A 57 -14.44 -5.78 11.70
C LEU A 57 -15.06 -5.63 13.11
N PRO A 58 -15.06 -4.43 13.70
CA PRO A 58 -15.58 -4.21 15.05
C PRO A 58 -17.04 -4.62 15.22
N GLY A 59 -17.37 -5.19 16.38
CA GLY A 59 -18.73 -5.55 16.74
C GLY A 59 -19.33 -6.75 15.97
N ALA A 60 -18.59 -7.34 15.04
CA ALA A 60 -18.98 -8.56 14.35
C ALA A 60 -18.39 -9.81 15.02
N THR A 61 -19.06 -10.95 14.81
CA THR A 61 -18.53 -12.27 15.11
C THR A 61 -18.05 -12.91 13.82
N LEU A 62 -16.89 -13.57 13.86
CA LEU A 62 -16.34 -14.25 12.70
C LEU A 62 -17.16 -15.51 12.39
N ASP A 63 -17.65 -15.62 11.17
CA ASP A 63 -18.37 -16.81 10.65
C ASP A 63 -17.65 -17.33 9.39
N GLY A 64 -16.31 -17.22 9.41
CA GLY A 64 -15.43 -17.48 8.28
C GLY A 64 -14.39 -16.38 8.13
N GLY A 65 -14.52 -15.60 7.05
CA GLY A 65 -13.54 -14.58 6.68
C GLY A 65 -12.45 -15.15 5.80
N GLN A 66 -11.76 -14.29 5.05
CA GLN A 66 -10.76 -14.74 4.10
C GLN A 66 -9.73 -13.65 3.79
N TRP A 67 -8.47 -14.06 3.67
CA TRP A 67 -7.42 -13.30 2.99
C TRP A 67 -7.15 -13.92 1.61
N ILE A 68 -7.08 -13.08 0.59
CA ILE A 68 -6.70 -13.46 -0.77
C ILE A 68 -5.52 -12.57 -1.17
N GLY A 69 -4.37 -13.19 -1.45
CA GLY A 69 -3.19 -12.52 -1.97
C GLY A 69 -3.02 -12.71 -3.48
N PRO A 70 -1.87 -12.30 -4.05
CA PRO A 70 -1.63 -12.36 -5.49
C PRO A 70 -1.62 -13.80 -6.03
N ASN A 71 -1.19 -14.76 -5.21
CA ASN A 71 -1.17 -16.19 -5.54
C ASN A 71 -2.40 -16.96 -5.01
N GLY A 72 -3.52 -16.27 -4.77
CA GLY A 72 -4.77 -16.87 -4.32
C GLY A 72 -4.99 -16.78 -2.81
N GLU A 73 -5.82 -17.67 -2.28
CA GLU A 73 -6.18 -17.69 -0.86
C GLU A 73 -4.95 -17.85 0.04
N VAL A 74 -4.92 -17.07 1.13
CA VAL A 74 -3.94 -17.20 2.21
C VAL A 74 -4.55 -18.05 3.32
N PRO A 75 -4.06 -19.28 3.52
CA PRO A 75 -4.69 -20.23 4.44
C PRO A 75 -4.61 -19.79 5.91
N CYS A 76 -5.75 -19.84 6.62
CA CYS A 76 -5.86 -19.55 8.05
C CYS A 76 -5.85 -20.82 8.93
N ASP A 77 -5.66 -22.00 8.33
CA ASP A 77 -5.78 -23.34 8.93
C ASP A 77 -4.42 -23.99 9.27
N GLY A 78 -3.37 -23.18 9.38
CA GLY A 78 -2.01 -23.64 9.68
C GLY A 78 -1.15 -23.92 8.44
N GLY A 79 -1.70 -23.78 7.23
CA GLY A 79 -0.93 -23.74 5.99
C GLY A 79 -0.26 -22.39 5.74
N ASN A 80 0.43 -22.28 4.59
CA ASN A 80 0.87 -21.01 4.03
C ASN A 80 0.79 -21.05 2.49
N ASN A 81 0.76 -19.88 1.87
CA ASN A 81 0.86 -19.72 0.42
C ASN A 81 1.88 -18.62 0.14
N GLN A 82 2.93 -18.92 -0.62
CA GLN A 82 4.06 -18.00 -0.83
C GLN A 82 4.60 -17.42 0.47
N ASN A 83 4.94 -18.30 1.42
CA ASN A 83 5.39 -17.92 2.77
C ASN A 83 4.51 -16.89 3.50
N VAL A 84 3.25 -16.74 3.10
CA VAL A 84 2.26 -15.93 3.79
C VAL A 84 1.25 -16.86 4.45
N GLN A 85 1.00 -16.62 5.73
CA GLN A 85 0.08 -17.37 6.55
C GLN A 85 -0.98 -16.45 7.13
N CYS A 86 -2.20 -16.96 7.24
CA CYS A 86 -3.26 -16.28 7.97
C CYS A 86 -3.42 -16.91 9.36
N THR A 87 -3.86 -16.10 10.34
CA THR A 87 -4.32 -16.60 11.64
C THR A 87 -5.62 -15.93 12.05
N THR A 88 -6.49 -16.68 12.70
CA THR A 88 -7.72 -16.14 13.29
C THR A 88 -7.43 -15.45 14.62
N GLY A 89 -7.83 -14.18 14.72
CA GLY A 89 -7.73 -13.38 15.94
C GLY A 89 -8.93 -13.56 16.87
N SER A 90 -9.02 -12.67 17.87
CA SER A 90 -10.22 -12.56 18.71
C SER A 90 -11.29 -11.69 18.04
N GLY A 91 -12.57 -12.05 18.20
CA GLY A 91 -13.68 -11.39 17.50
C GLY A 91 -13.63 -11.63 15.98
N ALA A 92 -14.20 -10.71 15.19
CA ALA A 92 -14.04 -10.72 13.73
C ALA A 92 -12.71 -10.07 13.33
N SER A 93 -11.61 -10.81 13.48
CA SER A 93 -10.27 -10.41 13.06
C SER A 93 -9.53 -11.58 12.39
N LEU A 94 -8.86 -11.29 11.26
CA LEU A 94 -7.93 -12.20 10.59
C LEU A 94 -6.60 -11.48 10.36
N SER A 95 -5.50 -12.08 10.78
CA SER A 95 -4.16 -11.51 10.61
C SER A 95 -3.40 -12.22 9.50
N VAL A 96 -2.66 -11.46 8.70
CA VAL A 96 -1.67 -11.97 7.76
C VAL A 96 -0.27 -11.84 8.35
N HIS A 97 0.52 -12.89 8.16
CA HIS A 97 1.91 -13.03 8.58
C HIS A 97 2.75 -13.43 7.39
N ILE A 98 3.98 -12.96 7.36
CA ILE A 98 5.00 -13.47 6.45
C ILE A 98 5.93 -14.33 7.30
N ILE A 99 5.99 -15.62 7.00
CA ILE A 99 6.84 -16.56 7.71
C ILE A 99 8.22 -16.62 7.07
N ASP A 100 9.24 -16.64 7.91
CA ASP A 100 10.60 -16.92 7.47
C ASP A 100 10.68 -18.39 7.05
N THR A 101 11.07 -18.64 5.82
CA THR A 101 11.39 -20.00 5.36
C THR A 101 12.90 -20.14 5.30
N ASN A 102 13.41 -21.38 5.43
CA ASN A 102 14.81 -21.76 5.66
C ASN A 102 15.87 -21.26 4.64
N ASN A 103 15.64 -20.19 3.88
CA ASN A 103 16.61 -19.40 3.10
C ASN A 103 16.04 -18.06 2.56
N ASP A 104 14.77 -17.72 2.82
CA ASP A 104 14.19 -16.46 2.35
C ASP A 104 13.60 -15.70 3.53
N TYR A 105 14.29 -14.61 3.87
CA TYR A 105 13.89 -13.71 4.94
C TYR A 105 12.84 -12.71 4.45
N ILE A 106 12.37 -12.80 3.21
CA ILE A 106 11.56 -11.75 2.60
C ILE A 106 10.36 -12.39 1.90
N LEU A 107 9.35 -11.58 1.53
CA LEU A 107 8.17 -12.07 0.82
C LEU A 107 8.58 -12.75 -0.49
N LEU A 108 8.11 -13.97 -0.76
CA LEU A 108 8.42 -14.63 -2.02
C LEU A 108 7.80 -13.86 -3.20
N PRO A 109 8.47 -13.81 -4.37
CA PRO A 109 8.01 -12.99 -5.50
C PRO A 109 6.53 -13.17 -5.90
N PRO A 110 5.93 -14.37 -5.90
CA PRO A 110 4.52 -14.53 -6.23
C PRO A 110 3.56 -14.08 -5.10
N GLY A 111 4.07 -13.78 -3.91
CA GLY A 111 3.32 -13.13 -2.83
C GLY A 111 3.32 -11.60 -2.92
N ASP A 112 4.23 -10.99 -3.69
CA ASP A 112 4.35 -9.53 -3.79
C ASP A 112 3.16 -8.91 -4.55
N GLY A 113 2.48 -7.94 -3.94
CA GLY A 113 1.42 -7.16 -4.59
C GLY A 113 0.16 -6.98 -3.76
N TRP A 114 -1.00 -7.12 -4.42
CA TRP A 114 -2.30 -6.81 -3.82
C TRP A 114 -2.80 -7.94 -2.91
N TYR A 115 -3.41 -7.54 -1.81
CA TYR A 115 -4.09 -8.40 -0.86
C TYR A 115 -5.50 -7.87 -0.63
N LYS A 116 -6.44 -8.80 -0.44
CA LYS A 116 -7.84 -8.53 -0.17
C LYS A 116 -8.25 -9.29 1.07
N CYS A 117 -8.79 -8.60 2.07
CA CYS A 117 -9.44 -9.21 3.21
C CYS A 117 -10.95 -9.06 3.11
N CYS A 118 -11.68 -10.12 3.47
CA CYS A 118 -13.13 -10.14 3.54
C CYS A 118 -13.60 -10.60 4.93
N LEU A 119 -14.51 -9.83 5.54
CA LEU A 119 -15.09 -10.12 6.86
C LEU A 119 -16.60 -9.79 6.90
N PRO A 120 -17.37 -10.47 7.76
CA PRO A 120 -16.97 -11.57 8.64
C PRO A 120 -16.98 -12.94 7.92
N THR A 121 -17.34 -12.96 6.64
CA THR A 121 -17.49 -14.17 5.80
C THR A 121 -16.50 -14.18 4.64
N ALA A 122 -16.47 -15.28 3.87
CA ALA A 122 -15.60 -15.42 2.70
C ALA A 122 -15.85 -14.36 1.61
N CYS A 123 -14.83 -14.11 0.78
CA CYS A 123 -14.90 -13.10 -0.28
C CYS A 123 -15.90 -13.42 -1.42
N SER A 124 -16.33 -14.68 -1.52
CA SER A 124 -17.35 -15.12 -2.47
C SER A 124 -18.77 -14.78 -2.00
N THR A 125 -18.97 -14.48 -0.71
CA THR A 125 -20.29 -14.14 -0.16
C THR A 125 -20.69 -12.72 -0.55
N PRO A 126 -21.82 -12.52 -1.26
CA PRO A 126 -22.30 -11.19 -1.61
C PRO A 126 -22.55 -10.32 -0.38
N GLY A 127 -22.12 -9.06 -0.44
CA GLY A 127 -22.32 -8.11 0.66
C GLY A 127 -21.35 -8.26 1.84
N THR A 128 -20.35 -9.16 1.76
CA THR A 128 -19.25 -9.18 2.73
C THR A 128 -18.48 -7.86 2.70
N ASN A 129 -17.97 -7.40 3.84
CA ASN A 129 -17.09 -6.23 3.87
C ASN A 129 -15.75 -6.61 3.25
N ILE A 130 -15.16 -5.69 2.48
CA ILE A 130 -13.91 -5.91 1.76
C ILE A 130 -12.97 -4.76 2.03
N ILE A 131 -11.70 -5.08 2.30
CA ILE A 131 -10.61 -4.11 2.33
C ILE A 131 -9.42 -4.62 1.54
N PHE A 132 -8.77 -3.73 0.83
CA PHE A 132 -7.58 -4.00 0.05
C PHE A 132 -6.36 -3.38 0.71
N ALA A 133 -5.25 -4.10 0.63
CA ALA A 133 -3.91 -3.61 0.91
C ALA A 133 -2.96 -4.03 -0.20
N ASN A 134 -1.79 -3.42 -0.25
CA ASN A 134 -0.67 -4.01 -0.95
C ASN A 134 0.46 -4.32 0.02
N ILE A 135 1.13 -5.45 -0.18
CA ILE A 135 2.31 -5.83 0.60
C ILE A 135 3.45 -6.01 -0.40
N PHE A 136 4.50 -5.21 -0.23
CA PHE A 136 5.61 -5.17 -1.18
C PHE A 136 6.88 -5.74 -0.61
N ARG A 137 7.60 -6.51 -1.44
CA ARG A 137 8.94 -7.02 -1.12
C ARG A 137 9.98 -5.89 -1.17
N TYR A 138 9.87 -5.03 -2.18
CA TYR A 138 10.78 -3.93 -2.46
C TYR A 138 10.03 -2.59 -2.55
N ALA A 139 10.18 -1.87 -3.66
CA ALA A 139 9.52 -0.60 -3.92
C ALA A 139 8.51 -0.76 -5.06
N GLN A 140 7.42 0.02 -5.00
CA GLN A 140 6.42 0.10 -6.05
C GLN A 140 6.20 1.55 -6.48
N ILE A 141 5.70 1.75 -7.70
CA ILE A 141 5.17 3.02 -8.16
C ILE A 141 3.71 3.10 -7.72
N GLU A 142 3.41 3.99 -6.79
CA GLU A 142 2.04 4.30 -6.36
C GLU A 142 1.31 5.10 -7.44
N SER A 143 1.97 6.13 -7.97
CA SER A 143 1.38 6.99 -8.99
C SER A 143 2.42 7.50 -9.98
N PHE A 144 1.96 7.71 -11.21
CA PHE A 144 2.73 8.35 -12.26
C PHE A 144 1.82 9.33 -12.97
N THR A 145 2.20 10.62 -12.97
CA THR A 145 1.44 11.68 -13.62
C THR A 145 2.31 12.46 -14.58
N ALA A 146 1.75 12.78 -15.74
CA ALA A 146 2.39 13.59 -16.75
C ALA A 146 1.57 14.88 -16.93
N TYR A 147 2.23 16.02 -16.79
CA TYR A 147 1.67 17.33 -17.06
C TYR A 147 2.24 17.79 -18.40
N LEU A 148 1.34 17.86 -19.39
CA LEU A 148 1.63 18.36 -20.73
C LEU A 148 1.23 19.84 -20.81
N PRO A 149 1.89 20.64 -21.67
CA PRO A 149 1.49 22.01 -21.89
C PRO A 149 0.08 22.04 -22.50
N SER A 150 -0.76 22.96 -22.03
CA SER A 150 -2.12 23.14 -22.55
C SER A 150 -2.12 23.65 -24.00
N ASP A 151 -1.12 24.45 -24.37
CA ASP A 151 -0.88 24.91 -25.73
C ASP A 151 0.32 24.18 -26.33
N MET A 152 0.05 23.22 -27.21
CA MET A 152 1.08 22.43 -27.90
C MET A 152 1.59 23.09 -29.19
N THR A 153 1.21 24.34 -29.47
CA THR A 153 1.61 25.05 -30.70
C THR A 153 2.85 25.92 -30.52
N VAL A 154 3.23 26.22 -29.27
CA VAL A 154 4.41 27.03 -28.94
C VAL A 154 5.60 26.14 -28.60
N TYR A 155 6.75 26.42 -29.20
CA TYR A 155 8.00 25.69 -28.99
C TYR A 155 9.05 26.58 -28.30
N PRO A 156 9.91 26.02 -27.42
CA PRO A 156 9.96 24.61 -27.00
C PRO A 156 8.82 24.22 -26.05
N GLN A 157 8.42 22.95 -26.11
CA GLN A 157 7.43 22.39 -25.19
C GLN A 157 8.13 21.86 -23.92
N GLU A 158 7.60 22.24 -22.76
CA GLU A 158 8.02 21.71 -21.46
C GLU A 158 6.95 20.77 -20.91
N TYR A 159 7.36 19.64 -20.36
CA TYR A 159 6.49 18.68 -19.70
C TYR A 159 7.06 18.32 -18.32
N LYS A 160 6.18 17.98 -17.38
CA LYS A 160 6.57 17.54 -16.04
C LYS A 160 6.07 16.12 -15.80
N LEU A 161 6.99 15.22 -15.47
CA LEU A 161 6.68 13.86 -15.02
C LEU A 161 6.85 13.81 -13.51
N ASN A 162 5.80 13.38 -12.80
CA ASN A 162 5.86 13.08 -11.37
C ASN A 162 5.68 11.57 -11.20
N CYS A 163 6.53 10.98 -10.37
CA CYS A 163 6.44 9.60 -9.95
C CYS A 163 6.42 9.58 -8.43
N THR A 164 5.44 8.91 -7.83
CA THR A 164 5.41 8.63 -6.40
C THR A 164 5.79 7.18 -6.20
N LYS A 165 6.90 6.96 -5.49
CA LYS A 165 7.38 5.64 -5.09
C LYS A 165 7.02 5.40 -3.63
N ILE A 166 6.68 4.16 -3.33
CA ILE A 166 6.40 3.64 -1.98
C ILE A 166 7.22 2.37 -1.74
N GLY A 167 7.31 1.90 -0.49
CA GLY A 167 8.06 0.70 -0.10
C GLY A 167 9.54 0.95 0.23
N HIS A 168 10.39 -0.04 -0.05
CA HIS A 168 11.79 -0.13 0.43
C HIS A 168 12.62 1.15 0.23
N TRP A 169 13.30 1.62 1.28
CA TRP A 169 14.01 2.91 1.29
C TRP A 169 15.20 2.99 0.32
N LEU A 170 15.77 1.85 -0.09
CA LEU A 170 16.88 1.76 -1.04
C LEU A 170 16.34 1.29 -2.39
N TYR A 171 16.56 2.07 -3.45
CA TYR A 171 16.03 1.78 -4.78
C TYR A 171 16.89 2.39 -5.88
N GLY A 172 16.64 1.97 -7.12
CA GLY A 172 17.09 2.69 -8.31
C GLY A 172 15.87 3.24 -9.05
N ILE A 173 16.03 4.38 -9.71
CA ILE A 173 15.02 4.92 -10.61
C ILE A 173 15.66 5.19 -11.96
N SER A 174 15.03 4.66 -13.00
CA SER A 174 15.41 4.91 -14.38
C SER A 174 14.17 5.30 -15.16
N ILE A 175 14.24 6.44 -15.84
CA ILE A 175 13.19 6.94 -16.73
C ILE A 175 13.86 7.20 -18.08
N SER A 176 13.35 6.58 -19.14
CA SER A 176 13.83 6.78 -20.50
C SER A 176 12.67 7.03 -21.46
N ILE A 177 12.95 7.77 -22.54
CA ILE A 177 12.08 7.84 -23.71
C ILE A 177 12.84 7.15 -24.85
N GLY A 178 12.34 5.99 -25.26
CA GLY A 178 13.08 5.12 -26.19
C GLY A 178 14.45 4.75 -25.60
N SER A 179 15.52 5.04 -26.35
CA SER A 179 16.91 4.80 -25.93
C SER A 179 17.54 5.95 -25.15
N THR A 180 16.85 7.08 -24.99
CA THR A 180 17.38 8.26 -24.29
C THR A 180 16.99 8.21 -22.82
N ALA A 181 17.97 8.11 -21.93
CA ALA A 181 17.75 8.22 -20.49
C ALA A 181 17.46 9.69 -20.10
N LEU A 182 16.33 9.92 -19.43
CA LEU A 182 15.97 11.21 -18.82
C LEU A 182 16.49 11.32 -17.39
N ALA A 183 16.36 10.23 -16.63
CA ALA A 183 16.89 10.09 -15.29
C ALA A 183 17.39 8.65 -15.12
N ASN A 184 18.53 8.48 -14.48
CA ASN A 184 19.07 7.17 -14.13
C ASN A 184 19.88 7.30 -12.85
N TYR A 185 19.24 7.02 -11.73
CA TYR A 185 19.85 7.05 -10.42
C TYR A 185 19.86 5.64 -9.84
N THR A 186 21.01 5.24 -9.32
CA THR A 186 21.21 3.97 -8.63
C THR A 186 21.51 4.24 -7.15
N GLY A 187 21.00 3.40 -6.25
CA GLY A 187 21.30 3.53 -4.83
C GLY A 187 20.64 4.74 -4.17
N CYS A 188 19.47 5.15 -4.66
CA CYS A 188 18.62 6.14 -4.01
C CYS A 188 18.26 5.69 -2.60
N TYR A 189 18.38 6.59 -1.63
CA TYR A 189 18.09 6.33 -0.23
C TYR A 189 17.20 7.43 0.34
N ASP A 190 15.96 7.08 0.69
CA ASP A 190 14.94 8.06 1.09
C ASP A 190 15.36 8.95 2.27
N GLN A 191 16.18 8.43 3.19
CA GLN A 191 16.57 9.18 4.40
C GLN A 191 17.70 10.19 4.16
N ASN A 192 18.50 10.00 3.09
CA ASN A 192 19.66 10.87 2.79
C ASN A 192 19.46 11.67 1.49
N SER A 193 18.31 11.53 0.82
CA SER A 193 17.88 12.27 -0.38
C SER A 193 18.98 12.46 -1.44
N ASN A 194 19.73 11.40 -1.75
CA ASN A 194 20.80 11.45 -2.76
C ASN A 194 20.28 11.41 -4.20
N CYS A 195 18.97 11.25 -4.39
CA CYS A 195 18.31 11.27 -5.69
C CYS A 195 17.41 12.50 -5.80
N SER A 196 17.46 13.14 -6.97
CA SER A 196 16.67 14.33 -7.27
C SER A 196 15.17 14.01 -7.23
N GLY A 197 14.49 14.53 -6.21
CA GLY A 197 13.05 14.39 -6.00
C GLY A 197 12.63 15.16 -4.76
N THR A 198 11.37 15.59 -4.71
CA THR A 198 10.78 16.11 -3.46
C THR A 198 10.21 14.92 -2.71
N VAL A 199 10.68 14.66 -1.49
CA VAL A 199 10.05 13.69 -0.58
C VAL A 199 8.65 14.22 -0.25
N LEU A 200 7.61 13.64 -0.82
CA LEU A 200 6.22 14.09 -0.62
C LEU A 200 5.63 13.55 0.69
N VAL A 201 6.13 12.42 1.18
CA VAL A 201 5.70 11.81 2.46
C VAL A 201 6.90 11.12 3.11
N SER A 202 7.39 11.67 4.22
CA SER A 202 8.37 11.01 5.09
C SER A 202 7.65 10.23 6.19
N SER A 203 6.76 9.31 5.85
CA SER A 203 6.23 8.38 6.84
C SER A 203 7.20 7.21 6.93
N THR A 204 8.06 7.25 7.95
CA THR A 204 8.57 6.00 8.51
C THR A 204 7.36 5.20 8.96
N ASN A 205 7.14 4.03 8.34
CA ASN A 205 6.09 3.08 8.69
C ASN A 205 4.67 3.43 8.19
N THR A 206 4.45 3.16 6.91
CA THR A 206 3.22 2.50 6.45
C THR A 206 3.66 1.28 5.65
#